data_AF-A0A965ASC9-F1
#
_entry.id   AF-A0A965ASC9-F1
#
_cell.length_a   1.000
_cell.length_b   1.000
_cell.length_c   1.000
_cell.angle_alpha   90.00
_cell.angle_beta   90.00
_cell.angle_gamma   90.00
#
_symmetry.space_group_name_H-M   'P 1'
#
loop_
_entity.id
_entity.type
_entity.pdbx_description
1 polymer ?
#
loop_
_entity_poly.entity_id
_entity_poly.type
_entity_poly.pdbx_seq_one_letter_code
_entity_poly.pdbx_strand_id
1 'polypeptide(L)'
;MNRDFKKAQLVIAGVVAIGLCSAFYFVFSHQTNIFNLLNSLNEQVKHVQDAKAEVQVIEKVIAQQPWAAVQDKIKNAVVQIIAQTAEIDIFQPFKTPTQNGHFGTGFFISEREIITNAHVADKAQFLWIKIPALGKAIIDVELVGISHDRDLALLRVTDQGMMLIKQTLGTVDVLPLGNSDLVRRVDEVLALGYPLGQSSLKSTTGIVSGREHIGGRYLIQMDAPINPGSSGGPAMNLSGQVIGIANSGIVTAQNIGYIIPVNELKMILDDLRKTLLLKRPLLGVKYNKGSQDMAEYLGNPLPGGCYVIEVYEGAPLSKAGIKPGDMLYEINGHKVDLYGDLNVPWTEDKISIIDYVAMLEIGQKVNVVFYRKGKKIECNFAFEFSTPIPVREVYSGYEKQNR
;
A
#
# COMPACT_ATOMS: atom_id res chain seq x y z
N MET A 1 -18.20 -53.59 -96.64
CA MET A 1 -16.98 -52.89 -96.20
C MET A 1 -17.21 -51.53 -95.50
N ASN A 2 -18.45 -51.04 -95.33
CA ASN A 2 -18.71 -49.66 -94.88
C ASN A 2 -19.24 -49.53 -93.42
N ARG A 3 -19.43 -50.66 -92.72
CA ARG A 3 -20.02 -50.69 -91.37
C ARG A 3 -18.98 -50.81 -90.26
N ASP A 4 -17.85 -51.48 -90.53
CA ASP A 4 -16.75 -51.63 -89.57
C ASP A 4 -15.91 -50.37 -89.43
N PHE A 5 -15.76 -49.58 -90.50
CA PHE A 5 -15.03 -48.31 -90.47
C PHE A 5 -15.69 -47.26 -89.57
N LYS A 6 -17.03 -47.17 -89.59
CA LYS A 6 -17.79 -46.27 -88.70
C LYS A 6 -17.73 -46.69 -87.23
N LYS A 7 -17.72 -48.00 -86.94
CA LYS A 7 -17.55 -48.50 -85.57
C LYS A 7 -16.15 -48.21 -85.03
N ALA A 8 -15.11 -48.40 -85.84
CA ALA A 8 -13.73 -48.08 -85.46
C ALA A 8 -13.55 -46.58 -85.15
N GLN A 9 -14.11 -45.70 -85.99
CA GLN A 9 -14.07 -44.25 -85.74
C GLN A 9 -14.81 -43.84 -84.46
N LEU A 10 -15.95 -44.46 -84.16
CA LEU A 10 -16.70 -44.15 -82.93
C LEU A 10 -15.96 -44.61 -81.66
N VAL A 11 -15.30 -45.77 -81.72
CA VAL A 11 -14.48 -46.28 -80.60
C VAL A 11 -13.25 -45.40 -80.38
N ILE A 12 -12.57 -44.99 -81.45
CA ILE A 12 -11.41 -44.08 -81.35
C ILE A 12 -11.83 -42.71 -80.80
N ALA A 13 -12.95 -42.15 -81.26
CA ALA A 13 -13.49 -40.89 -80.75
C ALA A 13 -13.87 -41.00 -79.26
N GLY A 14 -14.45 -42.12 -78.83
CA GLY A 14 -14.77 -42.39 -77.42
C GLY A 14 -13.53 -42.48 -76.53
N VAL A 15 -12.48 -43.17 -76.99
CA VAL A 15 -11.21 -43.30 -76.24
C VAL A 15 -10.49 -41.96 -76.12
N VAL A 16 -10.48 -41.15 -77.19
CA VAL A 16 -9.91 -39.79 -77.16
C VAL A 16 -10.69 -38.87 -76.23
N ALA A 17 -12.03 -38.94 -76.24
CA ALA A 17 -12.87 -38.15 -75.35
C ALA A 17 -12.66 -38.51 -73.87
N ILE A 18 -12.59 -39.81 -73.54
CA ILE A 18 -12.31 -40.27 -72.16
C ILE A 18 -10.89 -39.86 -71.73
N GLY A 19 -9.90 -39.99 -72.62
CA GLY A 19 -8.54 -39.54 -72.38
C GLY A 19 -8.47 -38.04 -72.07
N LEU A 20 -9.12 -37.21 -72.89
CA LEU A 20 -9.20 -35.76 -72.68
C LEU A 20 -9.94 -35.39 -71.40
N CYS A 21 -11.08 -36.03 -71.10
CA CYS A 21 -11.81 -35.81 -69.84
C CYS A 21 -10.97 -36.20 -68.61
N SER A 22 -10.23 -37.31 -68.67
CA SER A 22 -9.36 -37.75 -67.58
C SER A 22 -8.17 -36.81 -67.38
N ALA A 23 -7.57 -36.30 -68.46
CA ALA A 23 -6.51 -35.29 -68.40
C ALA A 23 -7.05 -33.96 -67.85
N PHE A 24 -8.25 -33.55 -68.25
CA PHE A 24 -8.90 -32.34 -67.73
C PHE A 24 -9.22 -32.46 -66.24
N TYR A 25 -9.75 -33.61 -65.81
CA TYR A 25 -10.01 -33.91 -64.41
C TYR A 25 -8.71 -33.91 -63.59
N PHE A 26 -7.64 -34.52 -64.13
CA PHE A 26 -6.34 -34.53 -63.48
C PHE A 26 -5.79 -33.10 -63.31
N VAL A 27 -5.77 -32.30 -64.37
CA VAL A 27 -5.31 -30.89 -64.31
C VAL A 27 -6.16 -30.07 -63.35
N PHE A 28 -7.49 -30.19 -63.42
CA PHE A 28 -8.40 -29.48 -62.53
C PHE A 28 -8.20 -29.88 -61.07
N SER A 29 -8.08 -31.17 -60.77
CA SER A 29 -7.83 -31.68 -59.41
C SER A 29 -6.48 -31.21 -58.86
N HIS A 30 -5.45 -31.15 -59.70
CA HIS A 30 -4.14 -30.61 -59.32
C HIS A 30 -4.21 -29.11 -59.04
N GLN A 31 -4.95 -28.36 -59.87
CA GLN A 31 -5.16 -26.93 -59.67
C GLN A 31 -5.90 -26.63 -58.36
N THR A 32 -6.93 -27.42 -58.02
CA THR A 32 -7.64 -27.28 -56.74
C THR A 32 -6.76 -27.61 -55.53
N ASN A 33 -5.91 -28.64 -55.64
CA ASN A 33 -4.98 -29.00 -54.56
C ASN A 33 -3.94 -27.90 -54.31
N ILE A 34 -3.38 -27.31 -55.38
CA ILE A 34 -2.44 -26.19 -55.28
C ILE A 34 -3.13 -24.98 -54.65
N PHE A 35 -4.37 -24.67 -55.04
CA PHE A 35 -5.13 -23.57 -54.47
C PHE A 35 -5.37 -23.75 -52.96
N ASN A 36 -5.75 -24.96 -52.54
CA ASN A 36 -5.93 -25.28 -51.12
C ASN A 36 -4.61 -25.17 -50.33
N LEU A 37 -3.50 -25.63 -50.91
CA LEU A 37 -2.18 -25.51 -50.30
C LEU A 37 -1.77 -24.03 -50.13
N LEU A 38 -1.98 -23.21 -51.16
CA LEU A 38 -1.70 -21.77 -51.12
C LEU A 38 -2.54 -21.05 -50.06
N ASN A 39 -3.82 -21.41 -49.93
CA ASN A 39 -4.68 -20.85 -48.87
C ASN A 39 -4.19 -21.26 -47.48
N SER A 40 -3.81 -22.53 -47.29
CA SER A 40 -3.27 -23.00 -46.01
C SER A 40 -1.95 -22.31 -45.64
N LEU A 41 -1.08 -22.07 -46.62
CA LEU A 41 0.18 -21.34 -46.43
C LEU A 41 -0.07 -19.87 -46.10
N ASN A 42 -1.03 -19.22 -46.76
CA ASN A 42 -1.40 -17.84 -46.46
C ASN A 42 -1.96 -17.69 -45.04
N GLU A 43 -2.80 -18.62 -44.58
CA GLU A 43 -3.28 -18.63 -43.18
C GLU A 43 -2.12 -18.82 -42.19
N GLN A 44 -1.17 -19.72 -42.47
CA GLN A 44 0.01 -19.89 -41.63
C GLN A 44 0.91 -18.66 -41.59
N VAL A 45 1.12 -18.00 -42.74
CA VAL A 45 1.89 -16.74 -42.81
C VAL A 45 1.20 -15.64 -42.02
N LYS A 46 -0.12 -15.54 -42.10
CA LYS A 46 -0.91 -14.58 -41.32
C LYS A 46 -0.78 -14.83 -39.82
N HIS A 47 -0.92 -16.08 -39.36
CA HIS A 47 -0.68 -16.43 -37.96
C HIS A 47 0.73 -16.09 -37.46
N VAL A 48 1.76 -16.29 -38.29
CA VAL A 48 3.14 -15.92 -37.94
C VAL A 48 3.31 -14.40 -37.89
N GLN A 49 2.66 -13.65 -38.78
CA GLN A 49 2.66 -12.19 -38.77
C GLN A 49 1.96 -11.62 -37.53
N ASP A 50 0.81 -12.19 -37.17
CA ASP A 50 0.05 -11.79 -35.98
C ASP A 50 0.85 -12.09 -34.69
N ALA A 51 1.45 -13.29 -34.59
CA ALA A 51 2.32 -13.63 -33.47
C ALA A 51 3.55 -12.71 -33.37
N LYS A 52 4.14 -12.31 -34.51
CA LYS A 52 5.26 -11.38 -34.55
C LYS A 52 4.85 -9.96 -34.12
N ALA A 53 3.64 -9.54 -34.46
CA ALA A 53 3.08 -8.26 -34.01
C ALA A 53 2.83 -8.27 -32.49
N GLU A 54 2.29 -9.36 -31.94
CA GLU A 54 2.12 -9.52 -30.48
C GLU A 54 3.46 -9.46 -29.74
N VAL A 55 4.49 -10.15 -30.24
CA VAL A 55 5.84 -10.12 -29.63
C VAL A 55 6.45 -8.71 -29.68
N GLN A 56 6.31 -7.99 -30.80
CA GLN A 56 6.78 -6.60 -30.89
C GLN A 56 6.06 -5.65 -29.92
N VAL A 57 4.75 -5.85 -29.68
CA VAL A 57 4.00 -5.07 -28.68
C VAL A 57 4.52 -5.36 -27.28
N ILE A 58 4.76 -6.62 -26.94
CA ILE A 58 5.31 -7.03 -25.64
C ILE A 58 6.73 -6.45 -25.45
N GLU A 59 7.61 -6.57 -26.45
CA GLU A 59 8.95 -5.97 -26.41
C GLU A 59 8.90 -4.45 -26.25
N LYS A 60 7.95 -3.78 -26.90
CA LYS A 60 7.78 -2.31 -26.80
C LYS A 60 7.24 -1.88 -25.43
N VAL A 61 6.41 -2.71 -24.79
CA VAL A 61 5.93 -2.51 -23.41
C VAL A 61 7.04 -2.76 -22.38
N ILE A 62 7.92 -3.75 -22.62
CA ILE A 62 9.10 -4.01 -21.79
C ILE A 62 10.18 -2.93 -21.99
N ALA A 63 10.31 -2.37 -23.19
CA ALA A 63 11.27 -1.31 -23.51
C ALA A 63 10.85 0.08 -22.99
N GLN A 64 9.56 0.31 -22.72
CA GLN A 64 9.13 1.50 -22.00
C GLN A 64 9.45 1.32 -20.53
N GLN A 65 10.39 2.10 -20.00
CA GLN A 65 10.64 2.21 -18.56
C GLN A 65 9.32 2.62 -17.87
N PRO A 66 8.55 1.70 -17.27
CA PRO A 66 7.19 2.00 -16.83
C PRO A 66 7.20 3.10 -15.75
N TRP A 67 8.27 3.13 -14.96
CA TRP A 67 8.50 4.12 -13.93
C TRP A 67 8.77 5.54 -14.44
N ALA A 68 9.35 5.71 -15.64
CA ALA A 68 9.57 7.04 -16.20
C ALA A 68 8.23 7.71 -16.54
N ALA A 69 7.31 6.96 -17.16
CA ALA A 69 5.97 7.45 -17.47
C ALA A 69 5.16 7.78 -16.20
N VAL A 70 5.26 6.93 -15.17
CA VAL A 70 4.65 7.18 -13.85
C VAL A 70 5.24 8.45 -13.23
N GLN A 71 6.58 8.58 -13.19
CA GLN A 71 7.27 9.73 -12.62
C GLN A 71 6.90 11.05 -13.29
N ASP A 72 6.82 11.08 -14.62
CA ASP A 72 6.50 12.30 -15.37
C ASP A 72 5.10 12.84 -15.05
N LYS A 73 4.16 11.93 -14.77
CA LYS A 73 2.78 12.28 -14.43
C LYS A 73 2.63 12.84 -13.02
N ILE A 74 3.54 12.53 -12.10
CA ILE A 74 3.34 12.74 -10.66
C ILE A 74 4.35 13.69 -10.01
N LYS A 75 5.35 14.16 -10.75
CA LYS A 75 6.46 14.97 -10.22
C LYS A 75 6.02 16.24 -9.47
N ASN A 76 4.87 16.81 -9.79
CA ASN A 76 4.36 18.01 -9.14
C ASN A 76 3.44 17.72 -7.94
N ALA A 77 2.98 16.48 -7.80
CA ALA A 77 2.17 16.04 -6.67
C ALA A 77 3.01 15.80 -5.41
N VAL A 78 4.33 15.57 -5.57
CA VAL A 78 5.27 15.31 -4.47
C VAL A 78 6.03 16.57 -4.10
N VAL A 79 5.93 16.97 -2.84
CA VAL A 79 6.43 18.25 -2.33
C VAL A 79 7.51 18.05 -1.28
N GLN A 80 8.44 19.00 -1.22
CA GLN A 80 9.37 19.09 -0.10
C GLN A 80 8.67 19.81 1.04
N ILE A 81 8.74 19.25 2.25
CA ILE A 81 8.24 19.88 3.47
C ILE A 81 9.41 20.48 4.22
N ILE A 82 9.21 21.70 4.73
CA ILE A 82 10.15 22.43 5.56
C ILE A 82 9.42 22.74 6.87
N ALA A 83 9.92 22.15 7.95
CA ALA A 83 9.41 22.38 9.29
C ALA A 83 10.41 23.21 10.08
N GLN A 84 9.94 24.29 10.72
CA GLN A 84 10.74 25.04 11.67
C GLN A 84 10.28 24.71 13.09
N THR A 85 11.18 24.15 13.89
CA THR A 85 10.94 23.82 15.29
C THR A 85 11.66 24.80 16.20
N ALA A 86 11.10 25.00 17.39
CA ALA A 86 11.71 25.76 18.47
C ALA A 86 11.98 24.80 19.64
N GLU A 87 13.24 24.50 19.88
CA GLU A 87 13.64 23.60 20.97
C GLU A 87 13.83 24.40 22.25
N ILE A 88 12.98 24.09 23.24
CA ILE A 88 13.06 24.64 24.58
C ILE A 88 13.99 23.74 25.40
N ASP A 89 15.05 24.31 25.95
CA ASP A 89 15.85 23.63 26.96
C ASP A 89 15.04 23.53 28.25
N ILE A 90 14.59 22.32 28.58
CA ILE A 90 13.78 22.06 29.78
C ILE A 90 14.54 22.36 31.09
N PHE A 91 15.87 22.33 31.08
CA PHE A 91 16.69 22.67 32.24
C PHE A 91 16.99 24.18 32.31
N GLN A 92 16.83 24.89 31.20
CA GLN A 92 17.05 26.33 31.09
C GLN A 92 15.90 27.03 30.33
N PRO A 93 14.64 26.93 30.79
CA PRO A 93 13.45 27.37 30.04
C PRO A 93 13.37 28.90 29.85
N PHE A 94 14.20 29.66 30.58
CA PHE A 94 14.35 31.11 30.44
C PHE A 94 15.23 31.52 29.26
N LYS A 95 15.98 30.57 28.66
CA LYS A 95 16.76 30.85 27.45
C LYS A 95 15.84 30.93 26.24
N THR A 96 16.20 31.79 25.29
CA THR A 96 15.53 31.83 23.99
C THR A 96 15.67 30.47 23.31
N PRO A 97 14.56 29.85 22.87
CA PRO A 97 14.59 28.55 22.22
C PRO A 97 15.50 28.57 20.98
N THR A 98 16.25 27.48 20.78
CA THR A 98 17.05 27.33 19.56
C THR A 98 16.10 26.99 18.41
N GLN A 99 16.22 27.69 17.29
CA GLN A 99 15.43 27.40 16.09
C GLN A 99 16.17 26.41 15.21
N ASN A 100 15.52 25.29 14.92
CA ASN A 100 16.03 24.25 14.02
C ASN A 100 15.10 24.09 12.81
N GLY A 101 15.67 23.78 11.66
CA GLY A 101 14.93 23.47 10.44
C GLY A 101 15.09 22.00 10.09
N HIS A 102 13.97 21.32 9.82
CA HIS A 102 13.96 19.94 9.39
C HIS A 102 13.25 19.81 8.04
N PHE A 103 13.73 18.88 7.22
CA PHE A 103 13.20 18.63 5.89
C PHE A 103 12.56 17.26 5.82
N GLY A 104 11.45 17.18 5.10
CA GLY A 104 10.79 15.93 4.78
C GLY A 104 10.17 15.98 3.39
N THR A 105 9.40 14.94 3.08
CA THR A 105 8.62 14.84 1.85
C THR A 105 7.15 14.72 2.22
N GLY A 106 6.27 15.24 1.38
CA GLY A 106 4.85 14.91 1.40
C GLY A 106 4.28 14.83 0.00
N PHE A 107 3.01 14.47 -0.11
CA PHE A 107 2.31 14.45 -1.39
C PHE A 107 0.84 14.81 -1.26
N PHE A 108 0.29 15.37 -2.34
CA PHE A 108 -1.13 15.74 -2.41
C PHE A 108 -2.03 14.51 -2.51
N ILE A 109 -3.03 14.45 -1.62
CA ILE A 109 -4.11 13.44 -1.61
C ILE A 109 -5.47 14.05 -1.97
N SER A 110 -5.56 15.37 -2.03
CA SER A 110 -6.69 16.15 -2.54
C SER A 110 -6.17 17.50 -3.07
N GLU A 111 -7.05 18.37 -3.58
CA GLU A 111 -6.63 19.68 -4.10
C GLU A 111 -5.83 20.52 -3.09
N ARG A 112 -6.07 20.34 -1.79
CA ARG A 112 -5.47 21.18 -0.74
C ARG A 112 -4.76 20.40 0.36
N GLU A 113 -4.95 19.08 0.42
CA GLU A 113 -4.45 18.28 1.54
C GLU A 113 -3.24 17.45 1.14
N ILE A 114 -2.26 17.44 2.03
CA ILE A 114 -0.96 16.79 1.86
C ILE A 114 -0.75 15.83 3.01
N ILE A 115 -0.26 14.63 2.71
CA ILE A 115 0.18 13.67 3.72
C ILE A 115 1.70 13.71 3.85
N THR A 116 2.16 13.59 5.08
CA THR A 116 3.56 13.37 5.44
C THR A 116 3.65 12.53 6.72
N ASN A 117 4.86 12.32 7.23
CA ASN A 117 5.05 11.68 8.51
C ASN A 117 4.82 12.62 9.69
N ALA A 118 4.35 12.08 10.82
CA ALA A 118 4.16 12.86 12.04
C ALA A 118 5.48 13.46 12.51
N HIS A 119 6.58 12.70 12.50
CA HIS A 119 7.89 13.22 12.94
C HIS A 119 8.45 14.34 12.06
N VAL A 120 7.95 14.52 10.82
CA VAL A 120 8.32 15.66 9.96
C VAL A 120 7.60 16.93 10.41
N ALA A 121 6.36 16.82 10.86
CA ALA A 121 5.53 17.95 11.29
C ALA A 121 5.54 18.18 12.82
N ASP A 122 6.15 17.28 13.58
CA ASP A 122 6.16 17.31 15.04
C ASP A 122 6.85 18.57 15.58
N LYS A 123 6.22 19.22 16.57
CA LYS A 123 6.65 20.45 17.24
C LYS A 123 6.99 21.62 16.30
N ALA A 124 6.56 21.54 15.04
CA ALA A 124 6.75 22.60 14.07
C ALA A 124 5.92 23.83 14.46
N GLN A 125 6.58 24.97 14.61
CA GLN A 125 5.93 26.27 14.79
C GLN A 125 5.43 26.81 13.45
N PHE A 126 6.19 26.54 12.40
CA PHE A 126 5.85 26.89 11.03
C PHE A 126 6.11 25.70 10.11
N LEU A 127 5.19 25.50 9.17
CA LEU A 127 5.26 24.47 8.15
C LEU A 127 5.13 25.11 6.78
N TRP A 128 6.04 24.74 5.89
CA TRP A 128 6.04 25.18 4.51
C TRP A 128 6.21 24.02 3.56
N ILE A 129 5.77 24.23 2.32
CA ILE A 129 6.04 23.32 1.20
C ILE A 129 6.76 24.03 0.06
N LYS A 130 7.53 23.26 -0.69
CA LYS A 130 8.05 23.63 -2.01
C LYS A 130 7.60 22.61 -3.04
N ILE A 131 7.06 23.10 -4.15
CA ILE A 131 6.66 22.30 -5.30
C ILE A 131 7.70 22.50 -6.41
N PRO A 132 8.26 21.44 -7.01
CA PRO A 132 9.33 21.55 -8.02
C PRO A 132 9.03 22.54 -9.15
N ALA A 133 7.82 22.51 -9.69
CA ALA A 133 7.43 23.38 -10.80
C ALA A 133 7.33 24.87 -10.43
N LEU A 134 7.23 25.21 -9.14
CA LEU A 134 7.27 26.59 -8.64
C LEU A 134 8.69 27.04 -8.24
N GLY A 135 9.71 26.21 -8.47
CA GLY A 135 11.09 26.52 -8.20
C GLY A 135 11.37 26.75 -6.71
N LYS A 136 11.71 27.99 -6.34
CA LYS A 136 12.10 28.36 -4.97
C LYS A 136 10.96 28.95 -4.13
N ALA A 137 9.75 29.07 -4.68
CA ALA A 137 8.62 29.61 -3.94
C ALA A 137 8.31 28.75 -2.70
N ILE A 138 8.08 29.43 -1.57
CA ILE A 138 7.72 28.82 -0.30
C ILE A 138 6.24 29.06 -0.08
N ILE A 139 5.50 28.01 0.28
CA ILE A 139 4.05 28.06 0.46
C ILE A 139 3.70 27.65 1.88
N ASP A 140 2.93 28.47 2.58
CA ASP A 140 2.46 28.18 3.93
C ASP A 140 1.41 27.06 3.95
N VAL A 141 1.56 26.14 4.91
CA VAL A 141 0.61 25.06 5.17
C VAL A 141 0.30 24.98 6.67
N GLU A 142 -0.91 24.52 6.98
CA GLU A 142 -1.40 24.33 8.33
C GLU A 142 -1.45 22.83 8.68
N LEU A 143 -1.13 22.49 9.92
CA LEU A 143 -1.34 21.15 10.45
C LEU A 143 -2.82 20.95 10.79
N VAL A 144 -3.49 20.02 10.09
CA VAL A 144 -4.91 19.70 10.32
C VAL A 144 -5.04 18.63 11.40
N GLY A 145 -4.21 17.59 11.32
CA GLY A 145 -4.22 16.48 12.26
C GLY A 145 -2.91 15.69 12.22
N ILE A 146 -2.53 15.12 13.36
CA ILE A 146 -1.31 14.35 13.55
C ILE A 146 -1.59 13.09 14.38
N SER A 147 -0.94 11.99 14.02
CA SER A 147 -0.93 10.75 14.77
C SER A 147 0.50 10.26 14.96
N HIS A 148 1.07 10.47 16.15
CA HIS A 148 2.43 10.04 16.47
C HIS A 148 2.56 8.51 16.48
N ASP A 149 1.55 7.80 17.01
CA ASP A 149 1.55 6.33 17.07
C ASP A 149 1.68 5.70 15.67
N ARG A 150 1.07 6.35 14.67
CA ARG A 150 1.01 5.89 13.27
C ARG A 150 2.02 6.58 12.36
N ASP A 151 2.70 7.59 12.86
CA ASP A 151 3.62 8.45 12.11
C ASP A 151 3.01 9.10 10.86
N LEU A 152 1.79 9.60 10.98
CA LEU A 152 1.08 10.26 9.89
C LEU A 152 0.64 11.65 10.32
N ALA A 153 0.80 12.63 9.43
CA ALA A 153 0.28 13.98 9.59
C ALA A 153 -0.42 14.44 8.31
N LEU A 154 -1.54 15.12 8.51
CA LEU A 154 -2.34 15.76 7.48
C LEU A 154 -2.09 17.26 7.53
N LEU A 155 -1.56 17.79 6.42
CA LEU A 155 -1.33 19.21 6.22
C LEU A 155 -2.36 19.76 5.23
N ARG A 156 -2.64 21.06 5.32
CA ARG A 156 -3.52 21.77 4.38
C ARG A 156 -2.85 23.03 3.88
N VAL A 157 -2.86 23.22 2.57
CA VAL A 157 -2.38 24.45 1.94
C VAL A 157 -3.32 25.60 2.25
N THR A 158 -2.74 26.73 2.67
CA THR A 158 -3.48 27.98 2.92
C THR A 158 -4.14 28.51 1.65
N ASP A 159 -5.17 29.35 1.80
CA ASP A 159 -5.86 29.94 0.65
C ASP A 159 -4.93 30.74 -0.27
N GLN A 160 -3.99 31.49 0.32
CA GLN A 160 -2.97 32.24 -0.42
C GLN A 160 -2.03 31.32 -1.19
N GLY A 161 -1.58 30.22 -0.55
CA GLY A 161 -0.80 29.18 -1.20
C GLY A 161 -1.52 28.56 -2.39
N MET A 162 -2.82 28.27 -2.24
CA MET A 162 -3.63 27.71 -3.31
C MET A 162 -3.82 28.65 -4.49
N MET A 163 -3.95 29.96 -4.25
CA MET A 163 -3.98 30.96 -5.33
C MET A 163 -2.69 30.93 -6.15
N LEU A 164 -1.53 30.89 -5.49
CA LEU A 164 -0.23 30.81 -6.16
C LEU A 164 -0.07 29.53 -6.99
N ILE A 165 -0.48 28.39 -6.42
CA ILE A 165 -0.44 27.10 -7.11
C ILE A 165 -1.33 27.12 -8.36
N LYS A 166 -2.59 27.57 -8.23
CA LYS A 166 -3.54 27.63 -9.36
C LYS A 166 -3.11 28.63 -10.43
N GLN A 167 -2.48 29.75 -10.07
CA GLN A 167 -1.94 30.72 -11.04
C GLN A 167 -0.81 30.14 -11.89
N THR A 168 0.01 29.25 -11.32
CA THR A 168 1.22 28.74 -11.99
C THR A 168 0.97 27.40 -12.68
N LEU A 169 0.23 26.48 -12.02
CA LEU A 169 0.01 25.11 -12.49
C LEU A 169 -1.40 24.86 -13.04
N GLY A 170 -2.36 25.76 -12.78
CA GLY A 170 -3.78 25.58 -13.11
C GLY A 170 -4.47 24.58 -12.19
N THR A 171 -4.01 23.33 -12.19
CA THR A 171 -4.53 22.22 -11.40
C THR A 171 -3.47 21.62 -10.49
N VAL A 172 -3.90 21.05 -9.37
CA VAL A 172 -3.03 20.28 -8.47
C VAL A 172 -3.07 18.81 -8.89
N ASP A 173 -1.90 18.24 -9.16
CA ASP A 173 -1.78 16.81 -9.40
C ASP A 173 -1.97 16.07 -8.06
N VAL A 174 -2.93 15.15 -8.02
CA VAL A 174 -3.27 14.37 -6.82
C VAL A 174 -2.90 12.91 -7.04
N LEU A 175 -2.26 12.30 -6.04
CA LEU A 175 -1.89 10.89 -6.12
C LEU A 175 -3.06 9.99 -5.71
N PRO A 176 -3.44 9.01 -6.56
CA PRO A 176 -4.46 8.04 -6.18
C PRO A 176 -3.91 7.10 -5.10
N LEU A 177 -4.68 6.90 -4.03
CA LEU A 177 -4.37 5.91 -3.01
C LEU A 177 -4.77 4.51 -3.48
N GLY A 178 -3.83 3.59 -3.44
CA GLY A 178 -4.03 2.20 -3.82
C GLY A 178 -4.61 1.34 -2.70
N ASN A 179 -4.21 0.08 -2.68
CA ASN A 179 -4.57 -0.89 -1.65
C ASN A 179 -3.32 -1.65 -1.20
N SER A 180 -2.85 -1.35 0.02
CA SER A 180 -1.66 -2.00 0.60
C SER A 180 -1.88 -3.46 0.99
N ASP A 181 -3.13 -3.92 1.09
CA ASP A 181 -3.45 -5.30 1.46
C ASP A 181 -3.23 -6.26 0.29
N LEU A 182 -3.24 -5.74 -0.95
CA LEU A 182 -2.98 -6.52 -2.16
C LEU A 182 -1.49 -6.61 -2.51
N VAL A 183 -0.64 -5.88 -1.77
CA VAL A 183 0.81 -5.87 -2.00
C VAL A 183 1.41 -7.20 -1.54
N ARG A 184 2.14 -7.85 -2.44
CA ARG A 184 2.82 -9.12 -2.20
C ARG A 184 4.32 -8.93 -2.19
N ARG A 185 5.03 -9.92 -1.65
CA ARG A 185 6.48 -10.00 -1.78
C ARG A 185 6.85 -10.00 -3.27
N VAL A 186 7.98 -9.37 -3.60
CA VAL A 186 8.50 -9.23 -4.97
C VAL A 186 7.71 -8.26 -5.86
N ASP A 187 6.59 -7.68 -5.41
CA ASP A 187 5.96 -6.58 -6.14
C ASP A 187 6.93 -5.39 -6.24
N GLU A 188 7.08 -4.81 -7.43
CA GLU A 188 7.93 -3.64 -7.64
C GLU A 188 7.34 -2.39 -6.97
N VAL A 189 8.23 -1.54 -6.46
CA VAL A 189 7.88 -0.29 -5.79
C VAL A 189 8.78 0.86 -6.26
N LEU A 190 8.15 2.02 -6.51
CA LEU A 190 8.83 3.29 -6.73
C LEU A 190 8.59 4.21 -5.53
N ALA A 191 9.67 4.64 -4.89
CA ALA A 191 9.65 5.64 -3.84
C ALA A 191 10.15 6.99 -4.35
N LEU A 192 9.50 8.07 -3.92
CA LEU A 192 9.84 9.44 -4.29
C LEU A 192 10.09 10.29 -3.05
N GLY A 193 11.11 11.14 -3.09
CA GLY A 193 11.38 12.07 -1.99
C GLY A 193 12.51 13.06 -2.20
N TYR A 194 12.76 13.85 -1.15
CA TYR A 194 13.80 14.88 -1.09
C TYR A 194 14.88 14.50 -0.05
N PRO A 195 15.72 13.50 -0.35
CA PRO A 195 16.74 13.04 0.58
C PRO A 195 17.65 14.19 0.99
N LEU A 196 17.94 14.27 2.29
CA LEU A 196 18.81 15.26 2.93
C LEU A 196 18.41 16.71 2.64
N GLY A 197 17.13 16.97 2.37
CA GLY A 197 16.63 18.31 2.05
C GLY A 197 17.10 18.84 0.69
N GLN A 198 17.53 17.97 -0.22
CA GLN A 198 17.94 18.36 -1.58
C GLN A 198 16.82 19.11 -2.31
N SER A 199 17.19 20.01 -3.22
CA SER A 199 16.26 20.88 -3.94
C SER A 199 15.48 20.21 -5.06
N SER A 200 15.81 18.96 -5.40
CA SER A 200 15.19 18.24 -6.52
C SER A 200 14.69 16.88 -6.06
N LEU A 201 13.51 16.51 -6.55
CA LEU A 201 12.90 15.21 -6.31
C LEU A 201 13.84 14.08 -6.77
N LYS A 202 13.96 13.04 -5.95
CA LYS A 202 14.69 11.81 -6.24
C LYS A 202 13.71 10.64 -6.31
N SER A 203 14.08 9.68 -7.15
CA SER A 203 13.33 8.46 -7.39
C SER A 203 14.22 7.27 -7.07
N THR A 204 13.70 6.31 -6.30
CA THR A 204 14.35 5.03 -6.03
C THR A 204 13.37 3.90 -6.28
N THR A 205 13.84 2.84 -6.94
CA THR A 205 13.03 1.64 -7.23
C THR A 205 13.58 0.45 -6.47
N GLY A 206 12.70 -0.49 -6.18
CA GLY A 206 13.04 -1.76 -5.54
C GLY A 206 11.86 -2.71 -5.60
N ILE A 207 11.86 -3.70 -4.71
CA ILE A 207 10.78 -4.65 -4.51
C ILE A 207 10.34 -4.67 -3.05
N VAL A 208 9.11 -5.10 -2.83
CA VAL A 208 8.59 -5.39 -1.50
C VAL A 208 9.23 -6.68 -0.98
N SER A 209 9.93 -6.60 0.15
CA SER A 209 10.59 -7.73 0.79
C SER A 209 9.66 -8.51 1.71
N GLY A 210 8.71 -7.83 2.36
CA GLY A 210 7.83 -8.44 3.35
C GLY A 210 7.11 -7.41 4.22
N ARG A 211 6.61 -7.85 5.37
CA ARG A 211 5.97 -7.02 6.38
C ARG A 211 6.59 -7.31 7.73
N GLU A 212 6.78 -6.28 8.55
CA GLU A 212 7.44 -6.44 9.85
C GLU A 212 6.86 -5.50 10.90
N HIS A 213 6.85 -5.96 12.15
CA HIS A 213 6.54 -5.13 13.31
C HIS A 213 7.82 -4.47 13.83
N ILE A 214 7.97 -3.17 13.62
CA ILE A 214 9.14 -2.41 14.06
C ILE A 214 8.71 -1.11 14.75
N GLY A 215 9.32 -0.84 15.91
CA GLY A 215 9.07 0.40 16.65
C GLY A 215 7.61 0.58 17.04
N GLY A 216 6.86 -0.51 17.28
CA GLY A 216 5.44 -0.48 17.61
C GLY A 216 4.50 -0.38 16.42
N ARG A 217 5.00 -0.45 15.17
CA ARG A 217 4.22 -0.27 13.94
C ARG A 217 4.36 -1.46 13.01
N TYR A 218 3.29 -1.77 12.29
CA TYR A 218 3.28 -2.78 11.25
C TYR A 218 3.56 -2.14 9.89
N LEU A 219 4.73 -2.44 9.33
CA LEU A 219 5.26 -1.76 8.15
C LEU A 219 5.47 -2.73 7.00
N ILE A 220 5.45 -2.22 5.78
CA ILE A 220 5.90 -2.97 4.60
C ILE A 220 7.39 -2.66 4.41
N GLN A 221 8.20 -3.71 4.34
CA GLN A 221 9.62 -3.63 4.06
C GLN A 221 9.85 -3.68 2.55
N MET A 222 10.81 -2.88 2.06
CA MET A 222 11.31 -2.90 0.69
C MET A 222 12.83 -2.72 0.65
N ASP A 223 13.44 -3.04 -0.48
CA ASP A 223 14.88 -2.84 -0.69
C ASP A 223 15.21 -1.52 -1.44
N ALA A 224 14.20 -0.73 -1.80
CA ALA A 224 14.38 0.59 -2.38
C ALA A 224 15.05 1.53 -1.36
N PRO A 225 16.17 2.20 -1.71
CA PRO A 225 16.85 3.10 -0.77
C PRO A 225 15.96 4.26 -0.32
N ILE A 226 15.86 4.42 1.01
CA ILE A 226 15.16 5.52 1.69
C ILE A 226 16.14 6.20 2.65
N ASN A 227 16.38 7.49 2.43
CA ASN A 227 17.28 8.30 3.25
C ASN A 227 16.51 9.35 4.06
N PRO A 228 17.07 9.88 5.16
CA PRO A 228 16.53 11.04 5.87
C PRO A 228 16.12 12.14 4.90
N GLY A 229 14.95 12.75 5.10
CA GLY A 229 14.33 13.71 4.18
C GLY A 229 13.36 13.09 3.15
N SER A 230 13.47 11.79 2.88
CA SER A 230 12.49 11.05 2.06
C SER A 230 11.25 10.62 2.86
N SER A 231 11.32 10.66 4.20
CA SER A 231 10.18 10.45 5.11
C SER A 231 8.96 11.27 4.68
N GLY A 232 7.81 10.61 4.64
CA GLY A 232 6.53 11.17 4.24
C GLY A 232 6.27 11.15 2.73
N GLY A 233 7.27 10.76 1.93
CA GLY A 233 7.13 10.59 0.49
C GLY A 233 6.30 9.36 0.10
N PRO A 234 5.71 9.36 -1.11
CA PRO A 234 4.91 8.23 -1.57
C PRO A 234 5.79 7.07 -2.03
N ALA A 235 5.35 5.85 -1.72
CA ALA A 235 5.79 4.61 -2.35
C ALA A 235 4.63 4.03 -3.17
N MET A 236 4.88 3.70 -4.44
CA MET A 236 3.82 3.42 -5.43
C MET A 236 4.03 2.13 -6.18
N ASN A 237 2.92 1.58 -6.67
CA ASN A 237 2.91 0.45 -7.61
C ASN A 237 3.03 0.93 -9.08
N LEU A 238 3.16 -0.04 -10.00
CA LEU A 238 3.26 0.20 -11.45
C LEU A 238 2.06 0.94 -12.05
N SER A 239 0.90 0.92 -11.39
CA SER A 239 -0.30 1.66 -11.79
C SER A 239 -0.25 3.14 -11.38
N GLY A 240 0.83 3.60 -10.74
CA GLY A 240 0.98 4.96 -10.22
C GLY A 240 0.10 5.23 -8.99
N GLN A 241 -0.31 4.20 -8.26
CA GLN A 241 -1.08 4.33 -7.03
C GLN A 241 -0.17 4.20 -5.81
N VAL A 242 -0.40 5.05 -4.80
CA VAL A 242 0.34 4.99 -3.53
C VAL A 242 -0.03 3.73 -2.78
N ILE A 243 0.95 2.89 -2.48
CA ILE A 243 0.80 1.67 -1.66
C ILE A 243 1.36 1.85 -0.25
N GLY A 244 2.17 2.88 -0.03
CA GLY A 244 2.60 3.27 1.31
C GLY A 244 3.29 4.63 1.38
N ILE A 245 3.64 5.03 2.60
CA ILE A 245 4.31 6.30 2.91
C ILE A 245 5.70 5.98 3.46
N ALA A 246 6.75 6.47 2.81
CA ALA A 246 8.13 6.21 3.19
C ALA A 246 8.42 6.65 4.63
N ASN A 247 9.07 5.78 5.40
CA ASN A 247 9.50 6.05 6.76
C ASN A 247 11.02 5.84 6.88
N SER A 248 11.79 6.93 6.83
CA SER A 248 13.26 6.87 6.91
C SER A 248 13.79 6.90 8.35
N GLY A 249 12.91 6.93 9.36
CA GLY A 249 13.30 6.98 10.78
C GLY A 249 13.81 5.65 11.33
N ILE A 250 13.63 4.56 10.59
CA ILE A 250 14.03 3.22 10.99
C ILE A 250 15.36 2.88 10.32
N VAL A 251 16.45 3.21 11.00
CA VAL A 251 17.81 2.92 10.54
C VAL A 251 18.31 1.66 11.25
N THR A 252 17.90 0.49 10.76
CA THR A 252 18.32 -0.80 11.35
C THR A 252 19.38 -1.52 10.52
N ALA A 253 19.45 -1.25 9.20
CA ALA A 253 20.42 -1.87 8.30
C ALA A 253 20.56 -1.09 6.98
N GLN A 254 21.58 -1.44 6.17
CA GLN A 254 21.74 -0.94 4.80
C GLN A 254 20.76 -1.62 3.85
N ASN A 255 20.28 -0.90 2.83
CA ASN A 255 19.34 -1.39 1.80
C ASN A 255 18.04 -1.97 2.36
N ILE A 256 17.58 -1.43 3.49
CA ILE A 256 16.26 -1.73 4.03
C ILE A 256 15.50 -0.42 4.18
N GLY A 257 14.38 -0.33 3.47
CA GLY A 257 13.42 0.76 3.58
C GLY A 257 12.09 0.25 4.14
N TYR A 258 11.39 1.11 4.87
CA TYR A 258 10.05 0.82 5.38
C TYR A 258 9.06 1.83 4.87
N ILE A 259 7.84 1.36 4.60
CA ILE A 259 6.71 2.19 4.24
C ILE A 259 5.53 1.86 5.16
N ILE A 260 4.84 2.91 5.61
CA ILE A 260 3.57 2.80 6.33
C ILE A 260 2.50 2.39 5.30
N PRO A 261 1.73 1.31 5.52
CA PRO A 261 0.72 0.87 4.58
C PRO A 261 -0.31 1.96 4.27
N VAL A 262 -0.64 2.18 2.99
CA VAL A 262 -1.61 3.23 2.61
C VAL A 262 -3.01 3.01 3.20
N ASN A 263 -3.40 1.76 3.48
CA ASN A 263 -4.69 1.49 4.10
C ASN A 263 -4.77 2.01 5.55
N GLU A 264 -3.64 2.10 6.26
CA GLU A 264 -3.61 2.74 7.57
C GLU A 264 -3.95 4.23 7.47
N LEU A 265 -3.43 4.92 6.45
CA LEU A 265 -3.82 6.29 6.14
C LEU A 265 -5.32 6.38 5.79
N LYS A 266 -5.81 5.52 4.89
CA LYS A 266 -7.21 5.55 4.43
C LYS A 266 -8.20 5.38 5.59
N MET A 267 -7.86 4.50 6.52
CA MET A 267 -8.65 4.23 7.73
C MET A 267 -8.80 5.46 8.63
N ILE A 268 -7.75 6.27 8.76
CA ILE A 268 -7.72 7.39 9.72
C ILE A 268 -7.94 8.77 9.09
N LEU A 269 -8.03 8.86 7.76
CA LEU A 269 -7.99 10.13 7.05
C LEU A 269 -9.10 11.09 7.49
N ASP A 270 -10.32 10.57 7.66
CA ASP A 270 -11.45 11.38 8.11
C ASP A 270 -11.34 11.79 9.59
N ASP A 271 -10.66 11.00 10.41
CA ASP A 271 -10.42 11.34 11.81
C ASP A 271 -9.32 12.41 11.94
N LEU A 272 -8.27 12.34 11.12
CA LEU A 272 -7.24 13.38 11.01
C LEU A 272 -7.81 14.73 10.57
N ARG A 273 -8.90 14.74 9.78
CA ARG A 273 -9.60 15.97 9.39
C ARG A 273 -10.41 16.60 10.54
N LYS A 274 -10.81 15.79 11.52
CA LYS A 274 -11.72 16.20 12.62
C LYS A 274 -10.98 16.51 13.92
N THR A 275 -9.83 15.86 14.15
CA THR A 275 -9.12 15.92 15.42
C THR A 275 -7.64 16.24 15.20
N LEU A 276 -7.14 17.25 15.92
CA LEU A 276 -5.74 17.66 15.82
C LEU A 276 -4.77 16.54 16.23
N LEU A 277 -5.04 15.85 17.34
CA LEU A 277 -4.20 14.74 17.82
C LEU A 277 -4.99 13.44 17.83
N LEU A 278 -4.67 12.57 16.89
CA LEU A 278 -5.27 11.25 16.74
C LEU A 278 -4.39 10.18 17.38
N LYS A 279 -4.94 9.47 18.36
CA LYS A 279 -4.27 8.34 19.02
C LYS A 279 -4.75 7.02 18.47
N ARG A 280 -3.88 6.01 18.49
CA ARG A 280 -4.21 4.64 18.11
C ARG A 280 -5.10 3.97 19.17
N PRO A 281 -6.11 3.17 18.78
CA PRO A 281 -6.90 2.39 19.73
C PRO A 281 -6.03 1.35 20.45
N LEU A 282 -6.35 1.12 21.73
CA LEU A 282 -5.67 0.16 22.59
C LEU A 282 -6.69 -0.69 23.36
N LEU A 283 -6.40 -1.98 23.50
CA LEU A 283 -7.20 -2.91 24.31
C LEU A 283 -7.11 -2.59 25.81
N GLY A 284 -5.96 -2.06 26.22
CA GLY A 284 -5.63 -1.73 27.61
C GLY A 284 -5.45 -2.95 28.50
N VAL A 285 -4.69 -3.92 28.00
CA VAL A 285 -4.22 -5.08 28.76
C VAL A 285 -2.75 -5.33 28.51
N LYS A 286 -2.06 -5.94 29.48
CA LYS A 286 -0.80 -6.64 29.24
C LYS A 286 -1.05 -8.13 29.20
N TYR A 287 -0.42 -8.80 28.24
CA TYR A 287 -0.53 -10.24 28.09
C TYR A 287 0.84 -10.88 27.89
N ASN A 288 0.96 -12.14 28.31
CA ASN A 288 2.08 -13.01 28.00
C ASN A 288 1.64 -14.04 26.96
N LYS A 289 2.63 -14.60 26.28
CA LYS A 289 2.46 -15.83 25.50
C LYS A 289 1.91 -16.93 26.41
N GLY A 290 0.94 -17.67 25.90
CA GLY A 290 0.41 -18.84 26.58
C GLY A 290 1.32 -20.05 26.44
N SER A 291 0.94 -21.14 27.11
CA SER A 291 1.44 -22.48 26.85
C SER A 291 0.30 -23.49 26.99
N GLN A 292 0.50 -24.70 26.48
CA GLN A 292 -0.46 -25.80 26.68
C GLN A 292 -0.62 -26.11 28.18
N ASP A 293 0.50 -26.23 28.91
CA ASP A 293 0.50 -26.43 30.37
C ASP A 293 -0.29 -25.33 31.12
N MET A 294 -0.18 -24.08 30.67
CA MET A 294 -0.94 -22.96 31.26
C MET A 294 -2.44 -23.11 31.00
N ALA A 295 -2.82 -23.47 29.77
CA ALA A 295 -4.22 -23.69 29.42
C ALA A 295 -4.80 -24.85 30.24
N GLU A 296 -4.08 -25.96 30.34
CA GLU A 296 -4.48 -27.14 31.13
C GLU A 296 -4.59 -26.83 32.62
N TYR A 297 -3.58 -26.15 33.20
CA TYR A 297 -3.58 -25.74 34.61
C TYR A 297 -4.78 -24.85 34.95
N LEU A 298 -5.15 -23.96 34.03
CA LEU A 298 -6.33 -23.10 34.17
C LEU A 298 -7.64 -23.81 33.80
N GLY A 299 -7.60 -25.05 33.30
CA GLY A 299 -8.78 -25.80 32.83
C GLY A 299 -9.40 -25.23 31.55
N ASN A 300 -8.63 -24.47 30.77
CA ASN A 300 -9.05 -23.87 29.50
C ASN A 300 -8.78 -24.81 28.30
N PRO A 301 -9.51 -24.68 27.17
CA PRO A 301 -9.34 -25.57 26.02
C PRO A 301 -8.00 -25.42 25.29
N LEU A 302 -7.45 -26.52 24.78
CA LEU A 302 -6.29 -26.47 23.89
C LEU A 302 -6.66 -25.94 22.48
N PRO A 303 -5.74 -25.30 21.75
CA PRO A 303 -4.31 -25.14 22.06
C PRO A 303 -3.98 -24.04 23.08
N GLY A 304 -4.96 -23.30 23.60
CA GLY A 304 -4.71 -22.11 24.40
C GLY A 304 -4.64 -20.82 23.57
N GLY A 305 -4.64 -19.69 24.26
CA GLY A 305 -4.40 -18.37 23.69
C GLY A 305 -3.45 -17.54 24.57
N CYS A 306 -3.55 -16.21 24.53
CA CYS A 306 -2.67 -15.34 25.32
C CYS A 306 -3.16 -15.16 26.76
N TYR A 307 -2.24 -15.20 27.72
CA TYR A 307 -2.54 -15.03 29.14
C TYR A 307 -2.56 -13.56 29.54
N VAL A 308 -3.67 -13.07 30.07
CA VAL A 308 -3.83 -11.68 30.53
C VAL A 308 -3.22 -11.52 31.93
N ILE A 309 -2.21 -10.67 32.04
CA ILE A 309 -1.46 -10.42 33.29
C ILE A 309 -2.03 -9.20 34.02
N GLU A 310 -2.36 -8.15 33.27
CA GLU A 310 -2.77 -6.86 33.81
C GLU A 310 -3.87 -6.28 32.92
N VAL A 311 -4.85 -5.64 33.55
CA VAL A 311 -5.95 -4.95 32.87
C VAL A 311 -5.99 -3.53 33.40
N TYR A 312 -5.85 -2.55 32.53
CA TYR A 312 -5.85 -1.15 32.91
C TYR A 312 -7.27 -0.67 33.22
N GLU A 313 -7.45 -0.04 34.38
CA GLU A 313 -8.75 0.49 34.79
C GLU A 313 -9.27 1.52 33.79
N GLY A 314 -10.57 1.43 33.47
CA GLY A 314 -11.24 2.31 32.50
C GLY A 314 -10.97 1.98 31.03
N ALA A 315 -10.05 1.06 30.73
CA ALA A 315 -9.79 0.62 29.37
C ALA A 315 -10.93 -0.25 28.79
N PRO A 316 -11.02 -0.43 27.45
CA PRO A 316 -12.10 -1.17 26.82
C PRO A 316 -12.28 -2.59 27.37
N LEU A 317 -11.21 -3.36 27.52
CA LEU A 317 -11.29 -4.72 28.05
C LEU A 317 -11.63 -4.79 29.55
N SER A 318 -11.25 -3.76 30.33
CA SER A 318 -11.67 -3.63 31.72
C SER A 318 -13.19 -3.44 31.82
N LYS A 319 -13.74 -2.52 31.04
CA LYS A 319 -15.19 -2.27 30.93
C LYS A 319 -15.95 -3.50 30.42
N ALA A 320 -15.31 -4.30 29.56
CA ALA A 320 -15.84 -5.55 29.04
C ALA A 320 -15.77 -6.73 30.04
N GLY A 321 -15.22 -6.52 31.24
CA GLY A 321 -15.21 -7.49 32.33
C GLY A 321 -14.05 -8.50 32.30
N ILE A 322 -13.03 -8.26 31.47
CA ILE A 322 -11.79 -9.05 31.47
C ILE A 322 -11.00 -8.75 32.73
N LYS A 323 -10.37 -9.80 33.27
CA LYS A 323 -9.59 -9.76 34.52
C LYS A 323 -8.22 -10.39 34.31
N PRO A 324 -7.23 -10.03 35.13
CA PRO A 324 -5.99 -10.79 35.25
C PRO A 324 -6.30 -12.28 35.49
N GLY A 325 -5.61 -13.16 34.78
CA GLY A 325 -5.84 -14.61 34.82
C GLY A 325 -6.73 -15.16 33.70
N ASP A 326 -7.37 -14.29 32.92
CA ASP A 326 -8.10 -14.71 31.72
C ASP A 326 -7.15 -15.08 30.58
N MET A 327 -7.59 -15.96 29.69
CA MET A 327 -6.88 -16.25 28.45
C MET A 327 -7.67 -15.79 27.23
N LEU A 328 -7.06 -15.00 26.37
CA LEU A 328 -7.64 -14.43 25.14
C LEU A 328 -7.49 -15.41 23.96
N TYR A 329 -8.60 -15.79 23.34
CA TYR A 329 -8.64 -16.82 22.29
C TYR A 329 -9.06 -16.28 20.92
N GLU A 330 -9.83 -15.21 20.89
CA GLU A 330 -10.38 -14.70 19.63
C GLU A 330 -10.58 -13.20 19.68
N ILE A 331 -10.33 -12.54 18.55
CA ILE A 331 -10.72 -11.15 18.31
C ILE A 331 -11.41 -11.08 16.95
N ASN A 332 -12.65 -10.61 16.89
CA ASN A 332 -13.46 -10.49 15.67
C ASN A 332 -13.53 -11.78 14.82
N GLY A 333 -13.67 -12.96 15.44
CA GLY A 333 -13.68 -14.23 14.69
C GLY A 333 -12.29 -14.78 14.37
N HIS A 334 -11.22 -14.00 14.56
CA HIS A 334 -9.84 -14.45 14.31
C HIS A 334 -9.26 -15.10 15.56
N LYS A 335 -8.86 -16.37 15.43
CA LYS A 335 -8.24 -17.13 16.52
C LYS A 335 -6.86 -16.58 16.84
N VAL A 336 -6.64 -16.30 18.11
CA VAL A 336 -5.36 -15.94 18.73
C VAL A 336 -4.63 -17.21 19.09
N ASP A 337 -3.40 -17.38 18.63
CA ASP A 337 -2.56 -18.49 19.05
C ASP A 337 -1.82 -18.21 20.37
N LEU A 338 -1.05 -19.20 20.82
CA LEU A 338 -0.26 -19.13 22.05
C LEU A 338 0.79 -18.00 22.04
N TYR A 339 1.21 -17.55 20.87
CA TYR A 339 2.25 -16.53 20.72
C TYR A 339 1.67 -15.11 20.65
N GLY A 340 0.34 -14.99 20.52
CA GLY A 340 -0.36 -13.73 20.38
C GLY A 340 -0.50 -13.27 18.95
N ASP A 341 -0.46 -14.23 18.02
CA ASP A 341 -0.60 -13.97 16.60
C ASP A 341 -1.93 -14.51 16.07
N LEU A 342 -2.41 -13.86 15.02
CA LEU A 342 -3.70 -14.08 14.37
C LEU A 342 -3.51 -14.36 12.88
N ASN A 343 -4.37 -15.19 12.31
CA ASN A 343 -4.50 -15.32 10.85
C ASN A 343 -5.60 -14.39 10.35
N VAL A 344 -5.26 -13.46 9.45
CA VAL A 344 -6.20 -12.54 8.81
C VAL A 344 -6.05 -12.65 7.28
N PRO A 345 -7.13 -12.46 6.50
CA PRO A 345 -7.12 -12.77 5.07
C PRO A 345 -6.27 -11.83 4.20
N TRP A 346 -5.84 -10.68 4.72
CA TRP A 346 -5.09 -9.66 3.98
C TRP A 346 -3.57 -9.71 4.18
N THR A 347 -3.05 -10.68 4.94
CA THR A 347 -1.59 -10.92 5.04
C THR A 347 -1.29 -12.40 4.91
N GLU A 348 -0.19 -12.70 4.21
CA GLU A 348 0.37 -14.05 4.10
C GLU A 348 0.96 -14.52 5.43
N ASP A 349 1.51 -13.59 6.21
CA ASP A 349 2.09 -13.83 7.52
C ASP A 349 1.07 -13.61 8.63
N LYS A 350 1.28 -14.28 9.76
CA LYS A 350 0.49 -13.98 10.97
C LYS A 350 0.76 -12.56 11.44
N ILE A 351 -0.25 -11.95 12.05
CA ILE A 351 -0.18 -10.61 12.61
C ILE A 351 -0.37 -10.64 14.13
N SER A 352 0.40 -9.85 14.86
CA SER A 352 0.24 -9.77 16.31
C SER A 352 -1.12 -9.15 16.69
N ILE A 353 -1.64 -9.49 17.88
CA ILE A 353 -2.85 -8.83 18.44
C ILE A 353 -2.70 -7.31 18.42
N ILE A 354 -1.51 -6.82 18.77
CA ILE A 354 -1.20 -5.40 18.86
C ILE A 354 -1.38 -4.74 17.49
N ASP A 355 -0.81 -5.32 16.44
CA ASP A 355 -0.90 -4.80 15.07
C ASP A 355 -2.28 -4.92 14.47
N TYR A 356 -2.95 -6.05 14.73
CA TYR A 356 -4.34 -6.23 14.30
C TYR A 356 -5.23 -5.14 14.89
N VAL A 357 -5.13 -4.89 16.20
CA VAL A 357 -5.88 -3.82 16.87
C VAL A 357 -5.50 -2.44 16.35
N ALA A 358 -4.25 -2.24 15.91
CA ALA A 358 -3.82 -1.00 15.27
C ALA A 358 -4.62 -0.69 14.02
N MET A 359 -5.05 -1.71 13.28
CA MET A 359 -5.76 -1.59 12.01
C MET A 359 -7.29 -1.58 12.16
N LEU A 360 -7.80 -1.38 13.39
CA LEU A 360 -9.22 -1.24 13.65
C LEU A 360 -9.63 0.24 13.65
N GLU A 361 -10.81 0.50 13.10
CA GLU A 361 -11.40 1.83 13.04
C GLU A 361 -11.93 2.27 14.40
N ILE A 362 -11.91 3.59 14.63
CA ILE A 362 -12.55 4.16 15.81
C ILE A 362 -14.07 4.02 15.65
N GLY A 363 -14.75 3.59 16.72
CA GLY A 363 -16.18 3.27 16.71
C GLY A 363 -16.52 1.88 16.17
N GLN A 364 -15.56 1.15 15.61
CA GLN A 364 -15.77 -0.23 15.18
C GLN A 364 -16.11 -1.10 16.40
N LYS A 365 -17.16 -1.93 16.25
CA LYS A 365 -17.50 -2.96 17.24
C LYS A 365 -16.48 -4.08 17.16
N VAL A 366 -15.88 -4.39 18.30
CA VAL A 366 -14.91 -5.46 18.49
C VAL A 366 -15.52 -6.55 19.36
N ASN A 367 -15.47 -7.77 18.85
CA ASN A 367 -15.84 -8.98 19.58
C ASN A 367 -14.58 -9.65 20.11
N VAL A 368 -14.61 -10.07 21.37
CA VAL A 368 -13.50 -10.78 22.01
C VAL A 368 -14.03 -12.02 22.71
N VAL A 369 -13.38 -13.16 22.45
CA VAL A 369 -13.61 -14.41 23.18
C VAL A 369 -12.44 -14.69 24.09
N PHE A 370 -12.74 -14.92 25.36
CA PHE A 370 -11.75 -15.30 26.36
C PHE A 370 -12.28 -16.43 27.24
N TYR A 371 -11.36 -17.12 27.89
CA TYR A 371 -11.66 -18.21 28.81
C TYR A 371 -11.21 -17.86 30.22
N ARG A 372 -12.10 -18.12 31.17
CA ARG A 372 -11.85 -17.98 32.61
C ARG A 372 -12.17 -19.30 33.29
N LYS A 373 -11.15 -20.03 33.72
CA LYS A 373 -11.29 -21.32 34.40
C LYS A 373 -12.19 -22.32 33.64
N GLY A 374 -11.93 -22.49 32.35
CA GLY A 374 -12.68 -23.36 31.44
C GLY A 374 -13.99 -22.79 30.90
N LYS A 375 -14.50 -21.69 31.46
CA LYS A 375 -15.73 -21.06 30.99
C LYS A 375 -15.43 -20.10 29.83
N LYS A 376 -16.04 -20.36 28.66
CA LYS A 376 -16.07 -19.43 27.53
C LYS A 376 -16.86 -18.18 27.90
N ILE A 377 -16.27 -17.02 27.71
CA ILE A 377 -16.93 -15.72 27.87
C ILE A 377 -16.67 -14.92 26.59
N GLU A 378 -17.71 -14.25 26.13
CA GLU A 378 -17.67 -13.40 24.95
C GLU A 378 -18.09 -11.99 25.34
N CYS A 379 -17.33 -11.00 24.90
CA CYS A 379 -17.64 -9.60 25.16
C CYS A 379 -17.54 -8.78 23.87
N ASN A 380 -18.34 -7.72 23.83
CA ASN A 380 -18.36 -6.78 22.73
C ASN A 380 -18.12 -5.39 23.29
N PHE A 381 -17.27 -4.62 22.63
CA PHE A 381 -17.02 -3.21 22.94
C PHE A 381 -16.77 -2.45 21.65
N ALA A 382 -16.74 -1.13 21.70
CA ALA A 382 -16.27 -0.31 20.60
C ALA A 382 -15.09 0.54 21.07
N PHE A 383 -14.15 0.83 20.18
CA PHE A 383 -13.13 1.82 20.49
C PHE A 383 -13.77 3.19 20.48
N GLU A 384 -13.74 3.87 21.62
CA GLU A 384 -14.02 5.29 21.70
C GLU A 384 -12.69 6.05 21.57
N PHE A 385 -12.76 7.34 21.22
CA PHE A 385 -11.64 8.27 21.45
C PHE A 385 -11.40 8.33 22.97
N SER A 386 -10.71 7.34 23.51
CA SER A 386 -10.77 7.04 24.93
C SER A 386 -10.08 8.13 25.73
N THR A 387 -10.62 8.37 26.92
CA THR A 387 -9.92 9.01 28.02
C THR A 387 -8.51 8.41 28.12
N PRO A 388 -7.46 9.23 28.20
CA PRO A 388 -6.10 8.72 28.27
C PRO A 388 -5.92 7.76 29.44
N ILE A 389 -5.27 6.63 29.17
CA ILE A 389 -4.79 5.75 30.24
C ILE A 389 -3.81 6.52 31.16
N PRO A 390 -3.74 6.18 32.46
CA PRO A 390 -2.98 6.94 33.46
C PRO A 390 -1.48 7.07 33.14
N VAL A 391 -0.93 6.12 32.38
CA VAL A 391 0.46 6.11 31.94
C VAL A 391 0.46 6.37 30.43
N ARG A 392 0.74 7.62 30.03
CA ARG A 392 0.90 7.99 28.61
C ARG A 392 2.03 8.96 28.40
N GLU A 393 2.58 8.93 27.20
CA GLU A 393 3.38 10.02 26.67
C GLU A 393 2.49 11.26 26.46
N VAL A 394 3.01 12.44 26.81
CA VAL A 394 2.31 13.72 26.66
C VAL A 394 2.95 14.49 25.51
N TYR A 395 2.17 14.76 24.46
CA TYR A 395 2.64 15.55 23.32
C TYR A 395 2.37 17.04 23.57
N SER A 396 3.37 17.71 24.17
CA SER A 396 3.32 19.15 24.45
C SER A 396 3.11 19.95 23.16
N GLY A 397 2.02 20.72 23.09
CA GLY A 397 1.65 21.53 21.93
C GLY A 397 0.38 21.08 21.23
N TYR A 398 0.01 19.80 21.33
CA TYR A 398 -1.21 19.26 20.71
C TYR A 398 -2.29 18.91 21.73
N GLU A 399 -1.91 18.70 22.99
CA GLU A 399 -2.83 18.38 24.06
C GLU A 399 -3.21 19.62 24.89
N LYS A 400 -4.49 19.74 25.25
CA LYS A 400 -4.93 20.72 26.25
C LYS A 400 -4.28 20.36 27.60
N GLN A 401 -3.50 21.27 28.16
CA GLN A 401 -3.03 21.13 29.53
C GLN A 401 -4.25 21.25 30.45
N ASN A 402 -4.63 20.16 31.11
CA ASN A 402 -5.52 20.24 32.26
C ASN A 402 -4.74 20.98 33.35
N ARG A 403 -5.02 22.28 33.50
CA ARG A 403 -4.59 23.06 34.65
C ARG A 403 -5.43 22.75 35.86
#